data_AF-A0A962XK00-F1
#
_entry.id   AF-A0A962XK00-F1
#
_cell.length_a   1.000
_cell.length_b   1.000
_cell.length_c   1.000
_cell.angle_alpha   90.00
_cell.angle_beta   90.00
_cell.angle_gamma   90.00
#
_symmetry.space_group_name_H-M   'P 1'
#
loop_
_entity.id
_entity.type
_entity.pdbx_description
1 polymer ?
#
loop_
_entity_poly.entity_id
_entity_poly.type
_entity_poly.pdbx_seq_one_letter_code
_entity_poly.pdbx_strand_id
1 'polypeptide(L)'
;MNKRYGWYGLLLVGLSVALTVYLDRPRLKRAGSVAVSAALGGGDSAGYQRACQPRPFYFPDDHGPHPEFRNEWWYVTGNLADAAGRQFGYQLTLFRIALSPDPPAADYSAWRTNQVYMGHFAVTDVASGKHHNFERFSRGAAGLAGARAAPFRVWLEDWQLSGTESGVFPMQLQARDGEITLNLTLQAGKPMVLQGDRGLSQKSAAPGNASYYYSYTRLPASGVMVLNDQIFQVAGFSWLDREWSTSALGPEQSGW
;
A
#
# COMPACT_ATOMS: atom_id res chain seq x y z
N MET A 1 -28.01 39.46 -51.53
CA MET A 1 -28.10 39.83 -50.10
C MET A 1 -27.92 38.59 -49.23
N ASN A 2 -27.08 38.74 -48.21
CA ASN A 2 -26.39 37.74 -47.38
C ASN A 2 -27.25 36.68 -46.67
N LYS A 3 -26.81 35.41 -46.73
CA LYS A 3 -27.07 34.38 -45.71
C LYS A 3 -25.78 33.60 -45.40
N ARG A 4 -24.84 34.22 -44.69
CA ARG A 4 -23.62 33.55 -44.17
C ARG A 4 -23.36 33.76 -42.66
N TYR A 5 -24.31 34.35 -41.93
CA TYR A 5 -24.11 34.73 -40.52
C TYR A 5 -24.61 33.70 -39.48
N GLY A 6 -25.29 32.62 -39.90
CA GLY A 6 -25.91 31.68 -38.95
C GLY A 6 -24.96 30.73 -38.24
N TRP A 7 -23.83 30.35 -38.86
CA TRP A 7 -22.95 29.30 -38.32
C TRP A 7 -21.93 29.84 -37.32
N TYR A 8 -21.51 31.10 -37.48
CA TYR A 8 -20.58 31.76 -36.54
C TYR A 8 -21.23 31.99 -35.17
N GLY A 9 -22.53 32.28 -35.12
CA GLY A 9 -23.26 32.43 -33.85
C GLY A 9 -23.34 31.14 -33.05
N LEU A 10 -23.60 30.00 -33.70
CA LEU A 10 -23.64 28.68 -33.06
C LEU A 10 -22.25 28.21 -32.60
N LEU A 11 -21.19 28.51 -33.36
CA LEU A 11 -19.81 28.25 -32.96
C LEU A 11 -19.39 29.07 -31.74
N LEU A 12 -19.77 30.36 -31.69
CA LEU A 12 -19.46 31.23 -30.55
C LEU A 12 -20.20 30.83 -29.27
N VAL A 13 -21.46 30.39 -29.39
CA VAL A 13 -22.23 29.85 -28.26
C VAL A 13 -21.67 28.50 -27.81
N GLY A 14 -21.27 27.63 -28.75
CA GLY A 14 -20.61 26.37 -28.42
C GLY A 14 -19.28 26.57 -27.69
N LEU A 15 -18.46 27.54 -28.14
CA LEU A 15 -17.20 27.89 -27.49
C LEU A 15 -17.41 28.52 -26.12
N SER A 16 -18.40 29.38 -25.95
CA SER A 16 -18.67 30.02 -24.66
C SER A 16 -19.21 29.02 -23.64
N VAL A 17 -20.08 28.09 -24.03
CA VAL A 17 -20.56 27.01 -23.16
C VAL A 17 -19.41 26.05 -22.81
N ALA A 18 -18.57 25.66 -23.78
CA ALA A 18 -17.41 24.81 -23.52
C ALA A 18 -16.38 25.49 -22.59
N LEU A 19 -16.15 26.80 -22.76
CA LEU A 19 -15.26 27.59 -21.92
C LEU A 19 -15.84 27.75 -20.50
N THR A 20 -17.15 27.97 -20.38
CA THR A 20 -17.83 28.05 -19.08
C THR A 20 -17.75 26.71 -18.36
N VAL A 21 -18.02 25.59 -19.04
CA VAL A 21 -17.88 24.23 -18.46
C VAL A 21 -16.42 23.90 -18.13
N TYR A 22 -15.45 24.41 -18.87
CA TYR A 22 -14.02 24.23 -18.59
C TYR A 22 -13.56 25.06 -17.38
N LEU A 23 -14.02 26.31 -17.26
CA LEU A 23 -13.69 27.21 -16.17
C LEU A 23 -14.45 26.89 -14.86
N ASP A 24 -15.64 26.31 -14.98
CA ASP A 24 -16.50 25.91 -13.85
C ASP A 24 -16.28 24.44 -13.45
N ARG A 25 -15.24 23.79 -13.98
CA ARG A 25 -14.80 22.50 -13.44
C ARG A 25 -14.42 22.73 -11.98
N PRO A 26 -15.06 22.06 -11.01
CA PRO A 26 -14.62 22.13 -9.64
C PRO A 26 -13.15 21.71 -9.64
N ARG A 27 -12.26 22.64 -9.28
CA ARG A 27 -10.87 22.29 -9.01
C ARG A 27 -10.95 21.20 -7.96
N LEU A 28 -10.60 19.97 -8.32
CA LEU A 28 -10.44 18.90 -7.36
C LEU A 28 -9.50 19.46 -6.30
N LYS A 29 -10.05 19.80 -5.12
CA LYS A 29 -9.22 20.10 -3.97
C LYS A 29 -8.35 18.88 -3.83
N ARG A 30 -7.03 19.08 -3.97
CA ARG A 30 -6.04 18.03 -3.70
C ARG A 30 -6.48 17.42 -2.38
N ALA A 31 -6.88 16.14 -2.39
CA ALA A 31 -7.24 15.46 -1.17
C ALA A 31 -6.06 15.70 -0.22
N GLY A 32 -6.31 16.30 0.94
CA GLY A 32 -5.27 16.46 1.93
C GLY A 32 -4.68 15.08 2.21
N SER A 33 -3.36 14.99 2.38
CA SER A 33 -2.74 13.72 2.75
C SER A 33 -3.44 13.18 3.99
N VAL A 34 -3.97 11.96 3.88
CA VAL A 34 -4.56 11.31 5.04
C VAL A 34 -3.40 10.86 5.90
N ALA A 35 -3.24 11.48 7.07
CA ALA A 35 -2.25 11.04 8.04
C ALA A 35 -2.52 9.57 8.40
N VAL A 36 -1.48 8.73 8.29
CA VAL A 36 -1.58 7.29 8.62
C VAL A 36 -2.12 7.08 10.03
N SER A 37 -1.74 7.94 10.99
CA SER A 37 -2.28 7.92 12.36
C SER A 37 -3.80 8.14 12.41
N ALA A 38 -4.36 9.01 11.56
CA ALA A 38 -5.79 9.24 11.49
C ALA A 38 -6.53 8.09 10.79
N ALA A 39 -5.95 7.55 9.71
CA ALA A 39 -6.49 6.38 9.00
C ALA A 39 -6.53 5.15 9.90
N LEU A 40 -5.43 4.87 10.59
CA LEU A 40 -5.28 3.69 11.44
C LEU A 40 -5.91 3.88 12.83
N GLY A 41 -6.07 5.12 13.30
CA GLY A 41 -6.35 5.38 14.71
C GLY A 41 -7.74 5.94 15.09
N GLY A 42 -8.51 6.48 14.16
CA GLY A 42 -9.68 7.31 14.50
C GLY A 42 -11.07 6.66 14.47
N GLY A 43 -11.23 5.36 14.18
CA GLY A 43 -12.54 4.75 13.91
C GLY A 43 -13.11 3.91 15.05
N ASP A 44 -14.43 3.74 15.04
CA ASP A 44 -15.15 2.81 15.90
C ASP A 44 -14.59 1.38 15.74
N SER A 45 -14.12 0.80 16.84
CA SER A 45 -13.59 -0.56 16.90
C SER A 45 -14.68 -1.64 17.03
N ALA A 46 -15.94 -1.24 17.22
CA ALA A 46 -17.06 -2.16 17.37
C ALA A 46 -17.18 -3.08 16.14
N GLY A 47 -17.38 -4.38 16.40
CA GLY A 47 -17.49 -5.41 15.37
C GLY A 47 -16.16 -5.95 14.83
N TYR A 48 -15.01 -5.36 15.18
CA TYR A 48 -13.68 -5.90 14.82
C TYR A 48 -13.04 -6.68 15.97
N GLN A 49 -12.21 -7.67 15.62
CA GLN A 49 -11.35 -8.37 16.59
C GLN A 49 -10.26 -7.46 17.14
N ARG A 50 -9.75 -7.77 18.33
CA ARG A 50 -8.64 -7.05 18.98
C ARG A 50 -7.55 -8.03 19.41
N ALA A 51 -6.30 -7.61 19.28
CA ALA A 51 -5.15 -8.41 19.70
C ALA A 51 -4.98 -8.30 21.22
N CYS A 52 -5.78 -9.08 21.98
CA CYS A 52 -5.80 -9.00 23.44
C CYS A 52 -4.84 -10.00 24.11
N GLN A 53 -4.50 -11.09 23.42
CA GLN A 53 -3.67 -12.18 23.96
C GLN A 53 -2.87 -12.83 22.83
N PRO A 54 -1.76 -13.52 23.12
CA PRO A 54 -1.03 -14.28 22.11
C PRO A 54 -1.92 -15.32 21.42
N ARG A 55 -1.72 -15.51 20.12
CA ARG A 55 -2.42 -16.52 19.32
C ARG A 55 -1.40 -17.39 18.57
N PRO A 56 -1.72 -18.66 18.24
CA PRO A 56 -0.94 -19.42 17.28
C PRO A 56 -1.02 -18.76 15.89
N PHE A 57 0.10 -18.81 15.16
CA PHE A 57 0.16 -18.41 13.76
C PHE A 57 0.06 -19.65 12.87
N TYR A 58 -0.77 -19.60 11.83
CA TYR A 58 -1.03 -20.66 10.87
C TYR A 58 -0.61 -20.20 9.48
N PHE A 59 0.40 -20.85 8.91
CA PHE A 59 0.89 -20.55 7.57
C PHE A 59 0.44 -21.63 6.59
N PRO A 60 0.02 -21.27 5.36
CA PRO A 60 0.20 -19.96 4.72
C PRO A 60 -0.88 -18.91 5.04
N ASP A 61 -1.95 -19.25 5.75
CA ASP A 61 -3.13 -18.39 5.93
C ASP A 61 -2.79 -17.00 6.50
N ASP A 62 -1.92 -16.92 7.51
CA ASP A 62 -1.49 -15.67 8.15
C ASP A 62 -0.54 -14.81 7.28
N HIS A 63 -0.14 -15.30 6.10
CA HIS A 63 0.46 -14.44 5.07
C HIS A 63 -0.59 -13.59 4.34
N GLY A 64 -1.83 -14.08 4.28
CA GLY A 64 -2.96 -13.40 3.66
C GLY A 64 -3.56 -12.29 4.51
N PRO A 65 -4.74 -11.79 4.12
CA PRO A 65 -5.44 -10.75 4.86
C PRO A 65 -6.22 -11.28 6.06
N HIS A 66 -6.31 -10.47 7.11
CA HIS A 66 -7.11 -10.74 8.32
C HIS A 66 -8.35 -9.81 8.44
N PRO A 67 -9.39 -9.96 7.60
CA PRO A 67 -10.48 -8.98 7.44
C PRO A 67 -11.27 -8.67 8.73
N GLU A 68 -11.16 -9.53 9.73
CA GLU A 68 -11.72 -9.36 11.06
C GLU A 68 -11.02 -8.26 11.89
N PHE A 69 -9.84 -7.79 11.45
CA PHE A 69 -9.14 -6.63 12.03
C PHE A 69 -9.31 -5.39 11.15
N ARG A 70 -9.36 -4.22 11.78
CA ARG A 70 -9.57 -2.97 11.05
C ARG A 70 -8.41 -2.59 10.15
N ASN A 71 -7.17 -2.79 10.62
CA ASN A 71 -5.96 -2.33 9.96
C ASN A 71 -4.97 -3.47 9.73
N GLU A 72 -4.28 -3.42 8.62
CA GLU A 72 -3.24 -4.39 8.28
C GLU A 72 -2.21 -3.77 7.32
N TRP A 73 -0.95 -4.19 7.41
CA TRP A 73 0.07 -3.77 6.44
C TRP A 73 1.10 -4.83 6.07
N TRP A 74 1.57 -4.72 4.83
CA TRP A 74 2.74 -5.40 4.29
C TRP A 74 3.79 -4.32 4.00
N TYR A 75 4.85 -4.30 4.80
CA TYR A 75 5.86 -3.24 4.72
C TYR A 75 7.22 -3.82 4.36
N VAL A 76 7.67 -3.57 3.13
CA VAL A 76 9.01 -3.95 2.68
C VAL A 76 9.91 -2.72 2.66
N THR A 77 11.05 -2.80 3.34
CA THR A 77 12.14 -1.82 3.23
C THR A 77 13.40 -2.51 2.78
N GLY A 78 14.29 -1.81 2.09
CA GLY A 78 15.57 -2.38 1.76
C GLY A 78 16.62 -1.38 1.33
N ASN A 79 17.86 -1.84 1.41
CA ASN A 79 19.03 -1.14 0.93
C ASN A 79 19.65 -1.97 -0.20
N LEU A 80 19.92 -1.31 -1.32
CA LEU A 80 20.39 -1.89 -2.55
C LEU A 80 21.65 -1.16 -3.01
N ALA A 81 22.50 -1.86 -3.76
CA ALA A 81 23.59 -1.24 -4.49
C ALA A 81 23.71 -1.87 -5.89
N ASP A 82 24.18 -1.08 -6.85
CA ASP A 82 24.59 -1.60 -8.15
C ASP A 82 26.04 -2.14 -8.13
N ALA A 83 26.50 -2.68 -9.26
CA ALA A 83 27.86 -3.22 -9.39
C ALA A 83 28.97 -2.14 -9.27
N ALA A 84 28.64 -0.87 -9.47
CA ALA A 84 29.56 0.26 -9.28
C ALA A 84 29.55 0.78 -7.84
N GLY A 85 28.72 0.21 -6.95
CA GLY A 85 28.59 0.60 -5.56
C GLY A 85 27.66 1.79 -5.31
N ARG A 86 26.89 2.25 -6.31
CA ARG A 86 25.87 3.29 -6.10
C ARG A 86 24.75 2.74 -5.24
N GLN A 87 24.43 3.44 -4.16
CA GLN A 87 23.49 2.99 -3.13
C GLN A 87 22.10 3.57 -3.30
N PHE A 88 21.10 2.73 -3.05
CA PHE A 88 19.69 3.09 -3.08
C PHE A 88 18.98 2.55 -1.84
N GLY A 89 18.16 3.38 -1.22
CA GLY A 89 17.15 2.94 -0.25
C GLY A 89 15.81 2.81 -0.95
N TYR A 90 14.98 1.86 -0.53
CA TYR A 90 13.60 1.79 -1.03
C TYR A 90 12.63 1.33 0.06
N GLN A 91 11.36 1.65 -0.15
CA GLN A 91 10.27 1.06 0.60
C GLN A 91 9.01 0.88 -0.26
N LEU A 92 8.29 -0.22 -0.03
CA LEU A 92 6.94 -0.44 -0.52
C LEU A 92 6.08 -0.86 0.67
N THR A 93 5.11 -0.03 1.01
CA THR A 93 4.12 -0.33 2.05
C THR A 93 2.74 -0.41 1.43
N LEU A 94 2.02 -1.51 1.70
CA LEU A 94 0.62 -1.66 1.33
C LEU A 94 -0.20 -1.83 2.61
N PHE A 95 -1.19 -0.96 2.80
CA PHE A 95 -2.12 -0.97 3.92
C PHE A 95 -3.49 -1.42 3.44
N ARG A 96 -4.17 -2.21 4.28
CA ARG A 96 -5.60 -2.46 4.18
C ARG A 96 -6.30 -1.82 5.37
N ILE A 97 -7.36 -1.07 5.08
CA ILE A 97 -8.20 -0.40 6.06
C ILE A 97 -9.64 -0.83 5.82
N ALA A 98 -10.25 -1.47 6.81
CA ALA A 98 -11.67 -1.79 6.81
C ALA A 98 -12.50 -0.55 7.20
N LEU A 99 -13.51 -0.26 6.39
CA LEU A 99 -14.48 0.81 6.57
C LEU A 99 -15.67 0.37 7.43
N SER A 100 -16.05 -0.92 7.36
CA SER A 100 -17.05 -1.57 8.20
C SER A 100 -16.64 -3.02 8.50
N PRO A 101 -17.01 -3.58 9.67
CA PRO A 101 -16.68 -4.96 10.02
C PRO A 101 -17.36 -5.96 9.08
N ASP A 102 -18.59 -5.67 8.68
CA ASP A 102 -19.36 -6.55 7.79
C ASP A 102 -19.06 -6.24 6.32
N PRO A 103 -18.83 -7.27 5.49
CA PRO A 103 -18.73 -7.11 4.05
C PRO A 103 -20.10 -6.70 3.47
N PRO A 104 -20.13 -5.94 2.36
CA PRO A 104 -21.38 -5.63 1.68
C PRO A 104 -22.04 -6.92 1.17
N ALA A 105 -23.38 -6.95 1.15
CA ALA A 105 -24.14 -8.07 0.59
C ALA A 105 -23.75 -8.34 -0.89
N ALA A 106 -23.80 -9.61 -1.29
CA ALA A 106 -23.28 -10.06 -2.58
C ALA A 106 -24.09 -9.56 -3.79
N ASP A 107 -25.32 -9.11 -3.57
CA ASP A 107 -26.30 -8.68 -4.58
C ASP A 107 -26.17 -7.20 -4.99
N TYR A 108 -25.20 -6.46 -4.43
CA TYR A 108 -25.02 -5.05 -4.75
C TYR A 108 -24.32 -4.79 -6.10
N SER A 109 -23.01 -4.52 -6.08
CA SER A 109 -22.24 -4.01 -7.22
C SER A 109 -20.81 -4.51 -7.11
N ALA A 110 -20.19 -4.86 -8.25
CA ALA A 110 -18.77 -5.23 -8.32
C ALA A 110 -17.80 -4.14 -7.79
N TRP A 111 -18.30 -2.91 -7.61
CA TRP A 111 -17.56 -1.76 -7.09
C TRP A 111 -17.77 -1.50 -5.59
N ARG A 112 -18.71 -2.21 -4.95
CA ARG A 112 -19.02 -2.05 -3.53
C ARG A 112 -18.07 -2.90 -2.71
N THR A 113 -17.43 -2.28 -1.73
CA THR A 113 -16.52 -2.93 -0.79
C THR A 113 -16.51 -2.17 0.52
N ASN A 114 -16.22 -2.88 1.60
CA ASN A 114 -15.88 -2.30 2.90
C ASN A 114 -14.36 -2.17 3.10
N GLN A 115 -13.55 -2.40 2.07
CA GLN A 115 -12.09 -2.37 2.17
C GLN A 115 -11.50 -1.26 1.29
N VAL A 116 -10.62 -0.46 1.87
CA VAL A 116 -9.76 0.49 1.16
C VAL A 116 -8.33 0.05 1.33
N TYR A 117 -7.58 0.13 0.24
CA TYR A 117 -6.14 -0.06 0.25
C TYR A 117 -5.46 1.27 0.02
N MET A 118 -4.39 1.49 0.76
CA MET A 118 -3.50 2.62 0.64
C MET A 118 -2.09 2.09 0.45
N GLY A 119 -1.25 2.76 -0.33
CA GLY A 119 0.13 2.35 -0.53
C GLY A 119 1.08 3.52 -0.54
N HIS A 120 2.31 3.26 -0.11
CA HIS A 120 3.45 4.15 -0.28
C HIS A 120 4.56 3.42 -1.01
N PHE A 121 5.10 4.04 -2.05
CA PHE A 121 6.30 3.58 -2.73
C PHE A 121 7.34 4.70 -2.68
N ALA A 122 8.56 4.39 -2.27
CA ALA A 122 9.64 5.37 -2.31
C ALA A 122 10.99 4.76 -2.68
N VAL A 123 11.83 5.58 -3.31
CA VAL A 123 13.23 5.29 -3.64
C VAL A 123 14.08 6.51 -3.24
N THR A 124 15.16 6.25 -2.50
CA THR A 124 16.17 7.23 -2.14
C THR A 124 17.44 6.93 -2.91
N ASP A 125 17.88 7.85 -3.76
CA ASP A 125 19.18 7.80 -4.43
C ASP A 125 20.23 8.53 -3.59
N VAL A 126 21.10 7.77 -2.95
CA VAL A 126 22.09 8.30 -2.00
C VAL A 126 23.09 9.21 -2.70
N ALA A 127 23.48 8.87 -3.93
CA ALA A 127 24.49 9.63 -4.67
C ALA A 127 24.02 11.03 -5.06
N SER A 128 22.73 11.18 -5.42
CA SER A 128 22.15 12.50 -5.74
C SER A 128 21.46 13.20 -4.57
N GLY A 129 21.31 12.52 -3.43
CA GLY A 129 20.60 13.05 -2.25
C GLY A 129 19.10 13.24 -2.48
N LYS A 130 18.50 12.54 -3.45
CA LYS A 130 17.07 12.69 -3.81
C LYS A 130 16.22 11.57 -3.22
N HIS A 131 15.07 11.95 -2.68
CA HIS A 131 14.03 11.04 -2.19
C HIS A 131 12.76 11.19 -3.04
N HIS A 132 12.41 10.12 -3.75
CA HIS A 132 11.20 10.04 -4.57
C HIS A 132 10.15 9.25 -3.80
N ASN A 133 8.95 9.79 -3.66
CA ASN A 133 7.85 9.16 -2.94
C ASN A 133 6.54 9.29 -3.71
N PHE A 134 5.71 8.28 -3.59
CA PHE A 134 4.42 8.15 -4.24
C PHE A 134 3.41 7.57 -3.25
N GLU A 135 2.17 8.03 -3.34
CA GLU A 135 1.05 7.52 -2.58
C GLU A 135 -0.08 7.10 -3.52
N ARG A 136 -0.79 6.04 -3.16
CA ARG A 136 -1.93 5.56 -3.93
C ARG A 136 -3.03 5.05 -3.01
N PHE A 137 -4.28 5.23 -3.44
CA PHE A 137 -5.46 4.71 -2.76
C PHE A 137 -6.34 4.00 -3.78
N SER A 138 -6.86 2.83 -3.41
CA SER A 138 -7.84 2.14 -4.24
C SER A 138 -8.81 1.31 -3.42
N ARG A 139 -9.91 0.92 -4.06
CA ARG A 139 -10.92 0.06 -3.45
C ARG A 139 -10.44 -1.38 -3.47
N GLY A 140 -10.73 -2.13 -2.40
CA GLY A 140 -10.66 -3.59 -2.40
C GLY A 140 -11.82 -4.20 -3.21
N ALA A 141 -11.98 -3.79 -4.47
CA ALA A 141 -13.07 -4.15 -5.37
C ALA A 141 -12.58 -4.11 -6.83
N ALA A 142 -13.35 -4.71 -7.75
CA ALA A 142 -13.09 -4.68 -9.19
C ALA A 142 -11.67 -5.11 -9.62
N GLY A 143 -10.96 -5.88 -8.78
CA GLY A 143 -9.58 -6.30 -9.02
C GLY A 143 -8.52 -5.21 -8.82
N LEU A 144 -8.90 -4.01 -8.36
CA LEU A 144 -7.98 -2.88 -8.22
C LEU A 144 -7.01 -3.05 -7.06
N ALA A 145 -7.45 -3.60 -5.93
CA ALA A 145 -6.59 -3.91 -4.80
C ALA A 145 -7.11 -5.14 -4.06
N GLY A 146 -6.21 -5.80 -3.34
CA GLY A 146 -6.56 -6.99 -2.56
C GLY A 146 -5.36 -7.70 -1.98
N ALA A 147 -5.64 -8.75 -1.21
CA ALA A 147 -4.66 -9.68 -0.72
C ALA A 147 -5.23 -11.11 -0.68
N ARG A 148 -4.36 -12.11 -0.77
CA ARG A 148 -4.69 -13.53 -0.60
C ARG A 148 -3.48 -14.32 -0.09
N ALA A 149 -3.73 -15.37 0.68
CA ALA A 149 -2.70 -16.22 1.27
C ALA A 149 -2.06 -17.20 0.26
N ALA A 150 -2.87 -17.81 -0.61
CA ALA A 150 -2.44 -18.88 -1.51
C ALA A 150 -3.08 -18.76 -2.92
N PRO A 151 -2.28 -18.68 -4.00
CA PRO A 151 -0.86 -18.30 -3.98
C PRO A 151 -0.71 -16.87 -3.44
N PHE A 152 0.31 -16.64 -2.61
CA PHE A 152 0.48 -15.36 -1.90
C PHE A 152 0.50 -14.19 -2.89
N ARG A 153 -0.36 -13.21 -2.63
CA ARG A 153 -0.37 -11.94 -3.36
C ARG A 153 -1.00 -10.85 -2.52
N VAL A 154 -0.38 -9.68 -2.48
CA VAL A 154 -1.00 -8.42 -2.07
C VAL A 154 -0.72 -7.39 -3.16
N TRP A 155 -1.75 -6.65 -3.57
CA TRP A 155 -1.63 -5.71 -4.66
C TRP A 155 -2.47 -4.45 -4.48
N LEU A 156 -1.97 -3.37 -5.07
CA LEU A 156 -2.62 -2.09 -5.25
C LEU A 156 -2.34 -1.63 -6.68
N GLU A 157 -3.26 -1.96 -7.57
CA GLU A 157 -3.13 -1.85 -9.02
C GLU A 157 -1.90 -2.61 -9.52
N ASP A 158 -0.89 -1.92 -10.04
CA ASP A 158 0.36 -2.50 -10.52
C ASP A 158 1.47 -2.59 -9.44
N TRP A 159 1.23 -2.09 -8.22
CA TRP A 159 2.13 -2.32 -7.08
C TRP A 159 1.76 -3.64 -6.41
N GLN A 160 2.72 -4.56 -6.26
CA GLN A 160 2.43 -5.85 -5.68
C GLN A 160 3.63 -6.53 -5.02
N LEU A 161 3.29 -7.38 -4.05
CA LEU A 161 4.14 -8.47 -3.56
C LEU A 161 3.45 -9.78 -3.93
N SER A 162 4.18 -10.72 -4.52
CA SER A 162 3.64 -12.05 -4.87
C SER A 162 4.65 -13.15 -4.59
N GLY A 163 4.17 -14.27 -4.07
CA GLY A 163 4.96 -15.46 -3.83
C GLY A 163 4.90 -16.45 -5.00
N THR A 164 5.28 -17.69 -4.72
CA THR A 164 5.13 -18.83 -5.62
C THR A 164 3.84 -19.60 -5.30
N GLU A 165 3.56 -20.66 -6.06
CA GLU A 165 2.48 -21.58 -5.72
C GLU A 165 2.69 -22.29 -4.38
N SER A 166 3.93 -22.48 -3.96
CA SER A 166 4.30 -23.24 -2.76
C SER A 166 4.57 -22.39 -1.52
N GLY A 167 4.55 -21.05 -1.63
CA GLY A 167 4.73 -20.17 -0.48
C GLY A 167 5.05 -18.72 -0.82
N VAL A 168 5.44 -17.95 0.20
CA VAL A 168 5.78 -16.52 0.05
C VAL A 168 7.11 -16.27 -0.64
N PHE A 169 8.06 -17.21 -0.58
CA PHE A 169 9.39 -17.05 -1.15
C PHE A 169 9.65 -18.06 -2.29
N PRO A 170 10.44 -17.70 -3.32
CA PRO A 170 10.89 -16.34 -3.64
C PRO A 170 9.73 -15.35 -3.82
N MET A 171 9.87 -14.15 -3.25
CA MET A 171 8.86 -13.10 -3.31
C MET A 171 9.25 -12.14 -4.42
N GLN A 172 8.33 -11.89 -5.36
CA GLN A 172 8.46 -10.84 -6.34
C GLN A 172 7.86 -9.55 -5.78
N LEU A 173 8.65 -8.47 -5.79
CA LEU A 173 8.20 -7.13 -5.49
C LEU A 173 8.22 -6.32 -6.79
N GLN A 174 7.08 -5.75 -7.14
CA GLN A 174 6.92 -4.90 -8.32
C GLN A 174 6.25 -3.61 -7.90
N ALA A 175 6.85 -2.48 -8.25
CA ALA A 175 6.25 -1.17 -8.09
C ALA A 175 6.71 -0.27 -9.23
N ARG A 176 5.78 0.47 -9.82
CA ARG A 176 6.06 1.46 -10.86
C ARG A 176 5.25 2.71 -10.59
N ASP A 177 5.93 3.86 -10.60
CA ASP A 177 5.26 5.15 -10.57
C ASP A 177 6.17 6.22 -11.17
N GLY A 178 5.60 7.09 -12.01
CA GLY A 178 6.36 8.02 -12.83
C GLY A 178 7.49 7.34 -13.64
N GLU A 179 8.69 7.88 -13.52
CA GLU A 179 9.94 7.39 -14.16
C GLU A 179 10.69 6.35 -13.31
N ILE A 180 10.04 5.82 -12.27
CA ILE A 180 10.65 4.88 -11.32
C ILE A 180 9.97 3.52 -11.44
N THR A 181 10.78 2.49 -11.61
CA THR A 181 10.34 1.10 -11.55
C THR A 181 11.26 0.31 -10.63
N LEU A 182 10.68 -0.53 -9.79
CA LEU A 182 11.39 -1.48 -8.96
C LEU A 182 10.82 -2.87 -9.19
N ASN A 183 11.67 -3.79 -9.65
CA ASN A 183 11.32 -5.18 -9.87
C ASN A 183 12.39 -6.05 -9.22
N LEU A 184 12.06 -6.62 -8.06
CA LEU A 184 13.00 -7.37 -7.22
C LEU A 184 12.47 -8.77 -6.95
N THR A 185 13.41 -9.71 -6.86
CA THR A 185 13.21 -11.01 -6.22
C THR A 185 13.83 -10.96 -4.84
N LEU A 186 13.03 -11.27 -3.81
CA LEU A 186 13.46 -11.39 -2.42
C LEU A 186 13.47 -12.86 -2.01
N GLN A 187 14.50 -13.27 -1.28
CA GLN A 187 14.66 -14.63 -0.76
C GLN A 187 14.55 -14.63 0.77
N ALA A 188 14.12 -15.75 1.35
CA ALA A 188 14.22 -15.94 2.80
C ALA A 188 15.70 -16.17 3.17
N GLY A 189 16.35 -15.18 3.79
CA GLY A 189 17.72 -15.33 4.29
C GLY A 189 17.82 -15.82 5.74
N LYS A 190 16.75 -15.66 6.51
CA LYS A 190 16.64 -16.10 7.90
C LYS A 190 15.23 -16.66 8.17
N PRO A 191 15.07 -17.49 9.21
CA PRO A 191 13.75 -17.84 9.71
C PRO A 191 12.92 -16.61 10.06
N MET A 192 11.61 -16.74 9.93
CA MET A 192 10.64 -15.74 10.35
C MET A 192 10.76 -15.47 11.86
N VAL A 193 10.56 -14.22 12.26
CA VAL A 193 10.59 -13.78 13.65
C VAL A 193 9.19 -13.34 14.06
N LEU A 194 8.62 -13.96 15.10
CA LEU A 194 7.42 -13.46 15.77
C LEU A 194 7.83 -12.35 16.74
N GLN A 195 7.22 -11.17 16.64
CA GLN A 195 7.55 -10.02 17.46
C GLN A 195 6.84 -10.06 18.83
N GLY A 196 7.34 -9.34 19.82
CA GLY A 196 6.72 -9.27 21.14
C GLY A 196 6.58 -10.63 21.84
N ASP A 197 5.46 -10.84 22.54
CA ASP A 197 5.14 -12.16 23.14
C ASP A 197 4.50 -13.06 22.08
N ARG A 198 5.35 -13.86 21.41
CA ARG A 198 4.93 -14.88 20.43
C ARG A 198 4.02 -14.32 19.33
N GLY A 199 4.35 -13.12 18.86
CA GLY A 199 3.64 -12.40 17.81
C GLY A 199 2.68 -11.34 18.32
N LEU A 200 2.37 -11.30 19.62
CA LEU A 200 1.61 -10.19 20.21
C LEU A 200 2.57 -9.04 20.58
N SER A 201 2.51 -7.94 19.83
CA SER A 201 3.31 -6.73 20.05
C SER A 201 2.46 -5.62 20.66
N GLN A 202 2.66 -5.32 21.95
CA GLN A 202 1.94 -4.27 22.66
C GLN A 202 2.42 -2.87 22.25
N LYS A 203 1.48 -1.95 22.01
CA LYS A 203 1.74 -0.56 21.59
C LYS A 203 1.51 0.46 22.70
N SER A 204 0.64 0.14 23.66
CA SER A 204 0.49 0.89 24.91
C SER A 204 -0.05 0.00 26.02
N ALA A 205 -0.17 0.54 27.23
CA ALA A 205 -0.69 -0.18 28.39
C ALA A 205 -2.19 -0.55 28.29
N ALA A 206 -2.95 0.05 27.36
CA ALA A 206 -4.37 -0.22 27.23
C ALA A 206 -4.60 -1.65 26.69
N PRO A 207 -5.43 -2.49 27.34
CA PRO A 207 -5.72 -3.83 26.85
C PRO A 207 -6.25 -3.82 25.42
N GLY A 208 -5.71 -4.70 24.58
CA GLY A 208 -6.04 -4.76 23.16
C GLY A 208 -5.50 -3.57 22.34
N ASN A 209 -4.60 -2.75 22.89
CA ASN A 209 -3.74 -1.86 22.11
C ASN A 209 -2.43 -2.55 21.75
N ALA A 210 -2.55 -3.51 20.85
CA ALA A 210 -1.46 -4.36 20.40
C ALA A 210 -1.75 -4.79 18.96
N SER A 211 -0.74 -5.38 18.33
CA SER A 211 -0.87 -6.02 17.04
C SER A 211 -0.39 -7.45 17.08
N TYR A 212 -0.90 -8.24 16.15
CA TYR A 212 -0.21 -9.44 15.75
C TYR A 212 0.84 -9.07 14.72
N TYR A 213 2.08 -9.49 14.93
CA TYR A 213 3.23 -8.99 14.21
C TYR A 213 4.33 -10.05 14.05
N TYR A 214 4.72 -10.28 12.81
CA TYR A 214 5.94 -11.01 12.48
C TYR A 214 6.77 -10.29 11.41
N SER A 215 8.04 -10.67 11.31
CA SER A 215 8.96 -10.11 10.32
C SER A 215 9.76 -11.21 9.63
N TYR A 216 10.08 -10.98 8.36
CA TYR A 216 11.20 -11.66 7.71
C TYR A 216 12.38 -10.70 7.63
N THR A 217 13.45 -11.06 8.32
CA THR A 217 14.65 -10.23 8.44
C THR A 217 15.72 -10.70 7.47
N ARG A 218 16.57 -9.76 7.01
CA ARG A 218 17.72 -10.04 6.14
C ARG A 218 17.32 -10.85 4.90
N LEU A 219 16.36 -10.35 4.13
CA LEU A 219 15.94 -10.91 2.85
C LEU A 219 16.96 -10.55 1.76
N PRO A 220 17.77 -11.47 1.22
CA PRO A 220 18.59 -11.17 0.05
C PRO A 220 17.67 -10.71 -1.09
N ALA A 221 17.96 -9.55 -1.65
CA ALA A 221 17.16 -8.94 -2.70
C ALA A 221 18.04 -8.69 -3.91
N SER A 222 17.52 -8.98 -5.10
CA SER A 222 18.19 -8.72 -6.37
C SER A 222 17.17 -8.44 -7.46
N GLY A 223 17.52 -7.59 -8.42
CA GLY A 223 16.68 -7.34 -9.57
C GLY A 223 17.06 -6.06 -10.29
N VAL A 224 16.05 -5.38 -10.83
CA VAL A 224 16.22 -4.20 -11.66
C VAL A 224 15.51 -3.01 -11.03
N MET A 225 16.20 -1.88 -11.00
CA MET A 225 15.62 -0.59 -10.73
C MET A 225 15.77 0.31 -11.96
N VAL A 226 14.71 1.03 -12.32
CA VAL A 226 14.75 2.11 -13.32
C VAL A 226 14.55 3.42 -12.57
N LEU A 227 15.41 4.41 -12.82
CA LEU A 227 15.33 5.75 -12.26
C LEU A 227 15.75 6.78 -13.31
N ASN A 228 14.83 7.64 -13.74
CA ASN A 228 15.05 8.67 -14.78
C ASN A 228 15.65 8.06 -16.08
N ASP A 229 14.99 7.03 -16.61
CA ASP A 229 15.40 6.24 -17.78
C ASP A 229 16.74 5.49 -17.68
N GLN A 230 17.43 5.56 -16.54
CA GLN A 230 18.62 4.76 -16.26
C GLN A 230 18.23 3.44 -15.62
N ILE A 231 18.83 2.34 -16.11
CA ILE A 231 18.59 0.98 -15.62
C ILE A 231 19.76 0.56 -14.74
N PHE A 232 19.45 0.13 -13.51
CA PHE A 232 20.40 -0.38 -12.54
C PHE A 232 20.10 -1.85 -12.24
N GLN A 233 21.09 -2.72 -12.44
CA GLN A 233 21.08 -4.04 -11.84
C GLN A 233 21.50 -3.88 -10.39
N VAL A 234 20.63 -4.29 -9.47
CA VAL A 234 20.77 -3.99 -8.05
C VAL A 234 20.70 -5.26 -7.22
N ALA A 235 21.48 -5.29 -6.14
CA ALA A 235 21.42 -6.33 -5.12
C ALA A 235 21.60 -5.74 -3.73
N GLY A 236 21.11 -6.44 -2.71
CA GLY A 236 21.25 -6.01 -1.33
C GLY A 236 20.39 -6.82 -0.37
N PHE A 237 19.88 -6.15 0.66
CA PHE A 237 19.04 -6.78 1.67
C PHE A 237 17.79 -5.97 1.94
N SER A 238 16.71 -6.69 2.18
CA SER A 238 15.42 -6.12 2.55
C SER A 238 14.91 -6.72 3.86
N TRP A 239 13.83 -6.14 4.34
CA TRP A 239 13.11 -6.51 5.54
C TRP A 239 11.64 -6.43 5.22
N LEU A 240 10.86 -7.44 5.62
CA LEU A 240 9.40 -7.44 5.53
C LEU A 240 8.81 -7.45 6.93
N ASP A 241 7.95 -6.48 7.20
CA ASP A 241 7.07 -6.42 8.36
C ASP A 241 5.62 -6.73 7.97
N ARG A 242 4.98 -7.56 8.80
CA ARG A 242 3.60 -7.99 8.64
C ARG A 242 2.85 -7.82 9.94
N GLU A 243 1.91 -6.88 9.92
CA GLU A 243 1.20 -6.50 11.13
C GLU A 243 -0.28 -6.27 10.84
N TRP A 244 -1.14 -6.66 11.80
CA TRP A 244 -2.56 -6.32 11.80
C TRP A 244 -3.07 -6.06 13.21
N SER A 245 -4.01 -5.12 13.30
CA SER A 245 -4.63 -4.70 14.56
C SER A 245 -5.92 -3.90 14.30
N THR A 246 -6.69 -3.68 15.35
CA THR A 246 -7.85 -2.76 15.32
C THR A 246 -7.57 -1.48 16.08
N SER A 247 -6.54 -1.48 16.94
CA SER A 247 -6.21 -0.35 17.79
C SER A 247 -5.31 0.67 17.09
N ALA A 248 -5.60 1.92 17.41
CA ALA A 248 -4.79 3.08 17.12
C ALA A 248 -3.49 3.07 17.94
N LEU A 249 -2.53 3.92 17.56
CA LEU A 249 -1.62 4.46 18.57
C LEU A 249 -2.42 5.09 19.72
N GLY A 250 -1.86 5.05 20.93
CA GLY A 250 -2.51 5.69 22.09
C GLY A 250 -2.74 7.19 21.85
N PRO A 251 -3.77 7.80 22.46
CA PRO A 251 -4.08 9.24 22.28
C PRO A 251 -2.91 10.14 22.70
N GLU A 252 -2.03 9.65 23.58
CA GLU A 252 -0.82 10.33 24.04
C GLU A 252 0.31 10.34 22.99
N GLN A 253 0.19 9.56 21.92
CA GLN A 253 1.25 9.40 20.92
C GLN A 253 0.99 10.30 19.71
N SER A 254 1.90 11.25 19.49
CA SER A 254 1.85 12.16 18.32
C SER A 254 2.34 11.49 17.02
N GLY A 255 3.08 10.39 17.11
CA GLY A 255 3.68 9.66 15.99
C GLY A 255 4.64 8.57 16.48
N TRP A 256 5.28 7.86 15.54
CA TRP A 256 6.30 6.85 15.77
C TRP A 256 7.35 6.87 14.66
#